data_AF-A0A7R9YNL0-F1
#
_entry.id   AF-A0A7R9YNL0-F1
#
_cell.length_a   1.000
_cell.length_b   1.000
_cell.length_c   1.000
_cell.angle_alpha   90.00
_cell.angle_beta   90.00
_cell.angle_gamma   90.00
#
_symmetry.space_group_name_H-M   'P 1'
#
loop_
_entity.id
_entity.type
_entity.pdbx_description
1 polymer ?
#
loop_
_entity_poly.entity_id
_entity_poly.type
_entity_poly.pdbx_seq_one_letter_code
_entity_poly.pdbx_strand_id
1 'polypeptide(L)'
;AWMDLPYAKLASARRSPARAGFADAAVGAVPGGVKIVTHGIIERQLAELFRRVGLWVGRHPRRAIGASLLAAISCALLIPAFLTFEADPVALYIPQRSALAQQRRYIERTFGIWDEPGILVVKHKTPGTSIMQPDFLLAAMDLHERVQRVVAPAPGAGGGELAMADVCARRFVTLTGDYVCAVLSALEQWGYSKDKLASD
;
A
#
# COMPACT_ATOMS: atom_id res chain seq x y z
N ALA A 1 -9.90 27.39 0.42
CA ALA A 1 -11.30 27.00 0.16
C ALA A 1 -11.33 25.49 -0.03
N TRP A 2 -11.61 24.77 1.05
CA TRP A 2 -11.67 23.31 1.07
C TRP A 2 -13.15 22.91 1.13
N MET A 3 -13.56 21.99 0.24
CA MET A 3 -14.92 21.49 0.15
C MET A 3 -15.21 20.53 1.31
N ASP A 4 -16.23 20.87 2.10
CA ASP A 4 -16.82 20.03 3.14
C ASP A 4 -17.60 18.86 2.51
N LEU A 5 -17.24 17.64 2.88
CA LEU A 5 -18.03 16.42 2.65
C LEU A 5 -18.69 15.99 3.97
N PRO A 6 -20.01 15.75 4.02
CA PRO A 6 -20.68 15.35 5.25
C PRO A 6 -20.72 13.82 5.34
N TYR A 7 -19.78 13.23 6.07
CA TYR A 7 -19.87 11.83 6.53
C TYR A 7 -19.42 11.72 7.97
N ALA A 8 -20.28 12.11 8.91
CA ALA A 8 -20.17 11.66 10.30
C ALA A 8 -21.44 11.99 11.07
N LYS A 9 -22.35 11.03 11.17
CA LYS A 9 -23.13 10.78 12.39
C LYS A 9 -23.95 9.52 12.18
N LEU A 10 -23.53 8.45 12.86
CA LEU A 10 -24.25 7.24 13.31
C LEU A 10 -23.13 6.24 13.66
N ALA A 11 -22.99 5.66 14.85
CA ALA A 11 -23.89 5.57 15.97
C ALA A 11 -23.07 5.23 17.22
N SER A 12 -23.33 5.92 18.32
CA SER A 12 -23.09 5.38 19.66
C SER A 12 -24.47 5.11 20.27
N ALA A 13 -24.90 3.86 20.26
CA ALA A 13 -26.11 3.43 20.93
C ALA A 13 -25.76 2.28 21.87
N ARG A 14 -25.28 2.64 23.08
CA ARG A 14 -25.40 1.77 24.25
C ARG A 14 -26.65 2.19 25.01
N ARG A 15 -27.64 1.31 25.05
CA ARG A 15 -28.23 0.73 26.28
C ARG A 15 -29.55 0.04 25.91
N SER A 16 -29.58 -1.26 26.14
CA SER A 16 -30.82 -1.98 26.44
C SER A 16 -31.32 -1.49 27.82
N PRO A 17 -32.63 -1.50 28.08
CA PRO A 17 -33.21 -2.72 28.63
C PRO A 17 -34.59 -3.10 28.06
N ALA A 18 -34.77 -4.40 27.92
CA ALA A 18 -35.93 -5.23 28.28
C ALA A 18 -37.38 -4.72 28.08
N ARG A 19 -38.14 -5.60 27.39
CA ARG A 19 -39.57 -5.92 27.54
C ARG A 19 -40.59 -4.80 27.26
N ALA A 20 -41.25 -4.90 26.11
CA ALA A 20 -42.71 -5.03 26.00
C ALA A 20 -43.12 -5.18 24.53
N GLY A 21 -44.06 -6.11 24.27
CA GLY A 21 -45.03 -6.04 23.18
C GLY A 21 -44.50 -6.04 21.74
N PHE A 22 -44.68 -7.18 21.06
CA PHE A 22 -44.91 -7.15 19.62
C PHE A 22 -46.17 -6.32 19.35
N ALA A 23 -45.99 -5.07 18.93
CA ALA A 23 -47.04 -4.22 18.39
C ALA A 23 -46.60 -3.75 17.01
N ASP A 24 -47.52 -3.90 16.06
CA ASP A 24 -47.41 -3.53 14.66
C ASP A 24 -46.76 -2.16 14.45
N ALA A 25 -45.55 -2.15 13.91
CA ALA A 25 -44.96 -0.96 13.32
C ALA A 25 -45.11 -1.05 11.80
N ALA A 26 -46.10 -0.33 11.30
CA ALA A 26 -46.34 -0.09 9.88
C ALA A 26 -45.04 0.42 9.21
N VAL A 27 -44.46 -0.40 8.34
CA VAL A 27 -43.37 0.00 7.46
C VAL A 27 -43.99 0.77 6.29
N GLY A 28 -43.72 2.07 6.25
CA GLY A 28 -44.10 2.95 5.14
C GLY A 28 -43.52 2.47 3.81
N ALA A 29 -44.37 2.50 2.78
CA ALA A 29 -44.07 2.05 1.43
C ALA A 29 -42.98 2.89 0.77
N VAL A 30 -41.85 2.26 0.44
CA VAL A 30 -40.89 2.77 -0.55
C VAL A 30 -41.37 2.31 -1.93
N PRO A 31 -41.64 3.23 -2.88
CA PRO A 31 -42.13 2.89 -4.21
C PRO A 31 -40.96 2.41 -5.08
N GLY A 32 -40.85 1.10 -5.22
CA GLY A 32 -39.78 0.44 -5.95
C GLY A 32 -39.79 -1.04 -5.62
N GLY A 33 -40.81 -1.73 -6.12
CA GLY A 33 -41.17 -3.09 -5.72
C GLY A 33 -40.08 -4.11 -5.98
N VAL A 34 -39.20 -4.30 -5.01
CA VAL A 34 -38.68 -5.63 -4.72
C VAL A 34 -39.85 -6.40 -4.15
N LYS A 35 -40.54 -7.15 -5.00
CA LYS A 35 -41.43 -8.22 -4.53
C LYS A 35 -40.56 -9.20 -3.77
N ILE A 36 -40.46 -9.01 -2.46
CA ILE A 36 -40.12 -10.08 -1.54
C ILE A 36 -41.32 -11.02 -1.66
N VAL A 37 -41.24 -11.97 -2.59
CA VAL A 37 -42.10 -13.14 -2.57
C VAL A 37 -41.68 -13.85 -1.30
N THR A 38 -42.33 -13.48 -0.19
CA THR A 38 -42.18 -14.13 1.11
C THR A 38 -42.62 -15.57 0.90
N HIS A 39 -41.63 -16.43 0.64
CA HIS A 39 -41.83 -17.86 0.72
C HIS A 39 -42.13 -18.17 2.19
N GLY A 40 -43.41 -18.06 2.60
CA GLY A 40 -43.83 -18.32 3.98
C GLY A 40 -43.50 -19.75 4.44
N ILE A 41 -43.18 -20.63 3.50
CA ILE A 41 -42.59 -21.96 3.74
C ILE A 41 -41.17 -21.83 4.29
N ILE A 42 -40.32 -20.97 3.71
CA ILE A 42 -38.95 -20.72 4.17
C ILE A 42 -38.97 -20.10 5.57
N GLU A 43 -39.85 -19.12 5.82
CA GLU A 43 -39.95 -18.47 7.13
C GLU A 43 -40.35 -19.44 8.24
N ARG A 44 -41.36 -20.28 8.00
CA ARG A 44 -41.78 -21.32 8.96
C ARG A 44 -40.71 -22.37 9.20
N GLN A 45 -39.99 -22.77 8.16
CA GLN A 45 -38.88 -23.72 8.28
C GLN A 45 -37.69 -23.12 9.04
N LEU A 46 -37.33 -21.86 8.78
CA LEU A 46 -36.29 -21.14 9.52
C LEU A 46 -36.66 -21.03 11.00
N ALA A 47 -37.91 -20.65 11.30
CA ALA A 47 -38.39 -20.49 12.67
C ALA A 47 -38.31 -21.80 13.46
N GLU A 48 -38.71 -22.93 12.86
CA GLU A 48 -38.63 -24.24 13.50
C GLU A 48 -37.17 -24.70 13.69
N LEU A 49 -36.29 -24.40 12.72
CA LEU A 49 -34.85 -24.66 12.84
C LEU A 49 -34.24 -23.87 14.00
N PHE A 50 -34.47 -22.55 14.07
CA PHE A 50 -33.98 -21.71 15.15
C PHE A 50 -34.54 -22.10 16.51
N ARG A 51 -35.82 -22.51 16.57
CA ARG A 51 -36.43 -23.02 17.80
C ARG A 51 -35.71 -24.29 18.29
N ARG A 52 -35.41 -25.23 17.39
CA ARG A 52 -34.68 -26.47 17.72
C ARG A 52 -33.25 -26.19 18.16
N VAL A 53 -32.53 -25.33 17.43
CA VAL A 53 -31.17 -24.93 17.79
C VAL A 53 -31.13 -24.21 19.14
N GLY A 54 -32.04 -23.26 19.36
CA GLY A 54 -32.15 -22.53 20.63
C GLY A 54 -32.43 -23.44 21.82
N LEU A 55 -33.38 -24.38 21.68
CA LEU A 55 -33.65 -25.39 22.71
C LEU A 55 -32.43 -26.31 22.96
N TRP A 56 -31.69 -26.67 21.92
CA TRP A 56 -30.48 -27.49 22.05
C TRP A 56 -29.36 -26.74 22.80
N VAL A 57 -29.11 -25.48 22.43
CA VAL A 57 -28.13 -24.59 23.10
C VAL A 57 -28.51 -24.39 24.57
N GLY A 58 -29.80 -24.15 24.86
CA GLY A 58 -30.30 -24.00 26.23
C GLY A 58 -30.13 -25.26 27.08
N ARG A 59 -30.28 -26.45 26.49
CA ARG A 59 -30.07 -27.74 27.17
C ARG A 59 -28.60 -28.08 27.40
N HIS A 60 -27.69 -27.62 26.52
CA HIS A 60 -26.26 -27.97 26.57
C HIS A 60 -25.34 -26.76 26.41
N PRO A 61 -25.35 -25.79 27.34
CA PRO A 61 -24.61 -24.54 27.19
C PRO A 61 -23.10 -24.75 27.07
N ARG A 62 -22.53 -25.72 27.80
CA ARG A 62 -21.09 -26.03 27.75
C ARG A 62 -20.63 -26.53 26.37
N ARG A 63 -21.44 -27.37 25.72
CA ARG A 63 -21.12 -27.90 24.37
C ARG A 63 -21.21 -26.80 23.32
N ALA A 64 -22.20 -25.92 23.43
CA ALA A 64 -22.34 -24.77 22.54
C ALA A 64 -21.13 -23.82 22.66
N ILE A 65 -20.69 -23.52 23.88
CA ILE A 65 -19.49 -22.69 24.12
C ILE A 65 -18.24 -23.39 23.60
N GLY A 66 -18.06 -24.68 23.86
CA GLY A 66 -16.90 -25.43 23.34
C GLY A 66 -16.84 -25.44 21.82
N ALA A 67 -17.97 -25.67 21.16
CA ALA A 67 -18.05 -25.67 19.70
C ALA A 67 -17.77 -24.29 19.08
N SER A 68 -18.29 -23.21 19.66
CA SER A 68 -18.03 -21.85 19.15
C SER A 68 -16.56 -21.44 19.37
N LEU A 69 -15.95 -21.87 20.48
CA LEU A 69 -14.57 -21.58 20.80
C LEU A 69 -13.60 -22.36 19.89
N LEU A 70 -13.90 -23.63 19.60
CA LEU A 70 -13.17 -24.41 18.59
C LEU A 70 -13.28 -23.81 17.19
N ALA A 71 -14.48 -23.37 16.80
CA ALA A 71 -14.68 -22.67 15.53
C ALA A 71 -13.85 -21.37 15.48
N ALA A 72 -13.89 -20.54 16.53
CA ALA A 72 -13.11 -19.32 16.61
C ALA A 72 -11.59 -19.57 16.54
N ILE A 73 -11.09 -20.58 17.25
CA ILE A 73 -9.67 -20.97 17.21
C ILE A 73 -9.29 -21.46 15.81
N SER A 74 -10.12 -22.29 15.17
CA SER A 74 -9.85 -22.78 13.82
C SER A 74 -9.75 -21.62 12.81
N CYS A 75 -10.65 -20.64 12.88
CA CYS A 75 -10.57 -19.44 12.06
C CYS A 75 -9.31 -18.62 12.38
N ALA A 76 -8.99 -18.42 13.66
CA ALA A 76 -7.81 -17.65 14.08
C ALA A 76 -6.48 -18.28 13.62
N LEU A 77 -6.39 -19.61 13.61
CA LEU A 77 -5.21 -20.34 13.13
C LEU A 77 -5.07 -20.30 11.60
N LEU A 78 -6.19 -20.21 10.87
CA LEU A 78 -6.17 -20.12 9.41
C LEU A 78 -5.76 -18.73 8.91
N ILE A 79 -6.10 -17.66 9.63
CA ILE A 79 -5.78 -16.28 9.23
C ILE A 79 -4.29 -16.10 8.88
N PRO A 80 -3.30 -16.39 9.75
CA PRO A 80 -1.90 -16.15 9.42
C PRO A 80 -1.38 -17.03 8.27
N ALA A 81 -1.99 -18.18 8.00
CA ALA A 81 -1.59 -19.07 6.91
C ALA A 81 -2.01 -18.56 5.53
N PHE A 82 -3.08 -17.76 5.46
CA PHE A 82 -3.65 -17.26 4.20
C PHE A 82 -3.57 -15.74 4.04
N LEU A 83 -3.23 -15.01 5.10
CA LEU A 83 -3.18 -13.55 5.07
C LEU A 83 -1.83 -13.10 4.55
N THR A 84 -1.79 -12.82 3.25
CA THR A 84 -0.67 -12.15 2.61
C THR A 84 -0.78 -10.65 2.88
N PHE A 85 0.26 -10.07 3.48
CA PHE A 85 0.35 -8.62 3.64
C PHE A 85 0.80 -7.98 2.33
N GLU A 86 -0.11 -7.24 1.70
CA GLU A 86 0.23 -6.38 0.57
C GLU A 86 0.77 -5.07 1.12
N ALA A 87 2.05 -4.80 0.89
CA ALA A 87 2.72 -3.56 1.33
C ALA A 87 2.96 -2.58 0.19
N ASP A 88 2.70 -2.97 -1.07
CA ASP A 88 2.87 -2.07 -2.22
C ASP A 88 1.77 -0.99 -2.20
N PRO A 89 2.13 0.30 -1.98
CA PRO A 89 1.16 1.37 -1.95
C PRO A 89 0.41 1.49 -3.28
N VAL A 90 1.05 1.20 -4.41
CA VAL A 90 0.40 1.23 -5.72
C VAL A 90 -0.72 0.19 -5.75
N ALA A 91 -0.45 -1.02 -5.26
CA ALA A 91 -1.42 -2.09 -5.28
C ALA A 91 -2.62 -1.83 -4.35
N LEU A 92 -2.38 -1.12 -3.25
CA LEU A 92 -3.39 -0.68 -2.26
C LEU A 92 -4.30 0.43 -2.80
N TYR A 93 -3.74 1.44 -3.47
CA TYR A 93 -4.50 2.63 -3.87
C TYR A 93 -5.08 2.57 -5.29
N ILE A 94 -4.50 1.77 -6.19
CA ILE A 94 -4.93 1.69 -7.59
C ILE A 94 -5.73 0.39 -7.81
N PRO A 95 -6.99 0.47 -8.26
CA PRO A 95 -7.77 -0.73 -8.56
C PRO A 95 -7.06 -1.58 -9.64
N GLN A 96 -6.80 -2.85 -9.32
CA GLN A 96 -6.03 -3.79 -10.15
C GLN A 96 -6.63 -4.08 -11.54
N ARG A 97 -7.91 -3.75 -11.74
CA ARG A 97 -8.65 -3.91 -13.00
C ARG A 97 -8.92 -2.59 -13.73
N SER A 98 -8.39 -1.47 -13.23
CA SER A 98 -8.54 -0.17 -13.89
C SER A 98 -7.76 -0.11 -15.21
N ALA A 99 -8.21 0.76 -16.12
CA ALA A 99 -7.49 1.03 -17.37
C ALA A 99 -6.04 1.48 -17.11
N LEU A 100 -5.83 2.26 -16.05
CA LEU A 100 -4.50 2.74 -15.65
C LEU A 100 -3.57 1.60 -15.22
N ALA A 101 -4.07 0.63 -14.45
CA ALA A 101 -3.31 -0.57 -14.10
C ALA A 101 -2.96 -1.41 -15.34
N GLN A 102 -3.87 -1.52 -16.30
CA GLN A 102 -3.60 -2.23 -17.56
C GLN A 102 -2.53 -1.52 -18.41
N GLN A 103 -2.63 -0.19 -18.54
CA GLN A 103 -1.65 0.62 -19.25
C GLN A 103 -0.26 0.53 -18.60
N ARG A 104 -0.19 0.61 -17.26
CA ARG A 104 1.06 0.43 -16.52
C ARG A 104 1.68 -0.94 -16.81
N ARG A 105 0.91 -2.03 -16.73
CA ARG A 105 1.39 -3.38 -17.06
C ARG A 105 1.81 -3.52 -18.53
N TYR A 106 1.21 -2.77 -19.44
CA TYR A 106 1.62 -2.74 -20.84
C TYR A 106 2.97 -2.04 -20.99
N ILE A 107 3.14 -0.87 -20.36
CA ILE A 107 4.39 -0.11 -20.36
C ILE A 107 5.51 -0.94 -19.72
N GLU A 108 5.29 -1.52 -18.53
CA GLU A 108 6.29 -2.32 -17.81
C GLU A 108 6.73 -3.55 -18.61
N ARG A 109 5.81 -4.20 -19.35
CA ARG A 109 6.15 -5.33 -20.22
C ARG A 109 6.91 -4.91 -21.49
N THR A 110 6.72 -3.68 -21.95
CA THR A 110 7.27 -3.21 -23.22
C THR A 110 8.63 -2.54 -23.02
N PHE A 111 8.77 -1.73 -21.98
CA PHE A 111 9.97 -0.93 -21.70
C PHE A 111 10.76 -1.44 -20.49
N GLY A 112 10.25 -2.46 -19.78
CA GLY A 112 10.80 -2.89 -18.50
C GLY A 112 10.24 -2.09 -17.32
N ILE A 113 10.66 -2.46 -16.12
CA ILE A 113 10.32 -1.73 -14.90
C ILE A 113 11.00 -0.36 -14.99
N TRP A 114 10.25 0.70 -14.69
CA TRP A 114 10.83 2.04 -14.62
C TRP A 114 11.75 2.08 -13.41
N ASP A 115 13.03 2.36 -13.63
CA ASP A 115 13.99 2.54 -12.54
C ASP A 115 13.50 3.66 -11.63
N GLU A 116 13.36 3.38 -10.34
CA GLU A 116 12.94 4.39 -9.37
C GLU A 116 14.07 5.41 -9.21
N PRO A 117 13.85 6.69 -9.56
CA PRO A 117 14.92 7.66 -9.52
C PRO A 117 15.26 8.00 -8.07
N GLY A 118 16.51 7.77 -7.68
CA GLY A 118 17.07 8.33 -6.46
C GLY A 118 17.26 9.84 -6.60
N ILE A 119 16.34 10.64 -6.06
CA ILE A 119 16.41 12.10 -6.15
C ILE A 119 17.11 12.66 -4.91
N LEU A 120 18.24 13.32 -5.11
CA LEU A 120 18.94 14.08 -4.07
C LEU A 120 18.77 15.57 -4.32
N VAL A 121 18.08 16.26 -3.40
CA VAL A 121 17.90 17.72 -3.45
C VAL A 121 18.91 18.37 -2.50
N VAL A 122 19.94 19.00 -3.08
CA VAL A 122 20.96 19.73 -2.32
C VAL A 122 20.55 21.20 -2.22
N LYS A 123 20.67 21.78 -1.02
CA LYS A 123 20.38 23.20 -0.77
C LYS A 123 21.54 23.86 -0.05
N HIS A 124 21.80 25.12 -0.37
CA HIS A 124 22.74 25.93 0.38
C HIS A 124 22.15 26.27 1.76
N LYS A 125 22.95 26.15 2.82
CA LYS A 125 22.50 26.38 4.21
C LYS A 125 22.21 27.85 4.50
N THR A 126 23.03 28.76 3.98
CA THR A 126 22.80 30.20 4.13
C THR A 126 21.77 30.68 3.10
N PRO A 127 20.74 31.42 3.53
CA PRO A 127 19.79 32.03 2.62
C PRO A 127 20.47 33.13 1.79
N GLY A 128 20.08 33.26 0.52
CA GLY A 128 20.55 34.34 -0.38
C GLY A 128 21.86 34.07 -1.12
N THR A 129 22.54 32.95 -0.88
CA THR A 129 23.71 32.54 -1.67
C THR A 129 23.29 31.67 -2.84
N SER A 130 24.00 31.82 -3.97
CA SER A 130 23.73 31.05 -5.19
C SER A 130 24.27 29.63 -5.06
N ILE A 131 23.50 28.65 -5.54
CA ILE A 131 23.94 27.26 -5.69
C ILE A 131 25.04 27.09 -6.75
N MET A 132 25.26 28.12 -7.57
CA MET A 132 26.29 28.11 -8.62
C MET A 132 27.64 28.63 -8.13
N GLN A 133 27.81 28.86 -6.82
CA GLN A 133 29.10 29.26 -6.27
C GLN A 133 30.12 28.11 -6.41
N PRO A 134 31.38 28.39 -6.81
CA PRO A 134 32.41 27.37 -7.01
C PRO A 134 32.59 26.45 -5.81
N ASP A 135 32.65 27.00 -4.60
CA ASP A 135 32.81 26.22 -3.36
C ASP A 135 31.67 25.22 -3.14
N PHE A 136 30.43 25.62 -3.48
CA PHE A 136 29.28 24.73 -3.37
C PHE A 136 29.32 23.64 -4.44
N LEU A 137 29.70 23.98 -5.67
CA LEU A 137 29.83 23.01 -6.76
C LEU A 137 30.93 21.98 -6.49
N LEU A 138 32.07 22.40 -5.94
CA LEU A 138 33.14 21.50 -5.49
C LEU A 138 32.64 20.56 -4.40
N ALA A 139 31.96 21.09 -3.38
CA ALA A 139 31.36 20.27 -2.32
C ALA A 139 30.29 19.30 -2.86
N ALA A 140 29.53 19.70 -3.88
CA ALA A 140 28.55 18.85 -4.55
C ALA A 140 29.22 17.75 -5.39
N MET A 141 30.36 18.02 -6.04
CA MET A 141 31.18 17.00 -6.70
C MET A 141 31.74 15.98 -5.71
N ASP A 142 32.24 16.43 -4.56
CA ASP A 142 32.67 15.54 -3.47
C ASP A 142 31.52 14.65 -2.97
N LEU A 143 30.32 15.23 -2.84
CA LEU A 143 29.14 14.48 -2.43
C LEU A 143 28.76 13.43 -3.48
N HIS A 144 28.78 13.78 -4.76
CA HIS A 144 28.53 12.86 -5.86
C HIS A 144 29.50 11.68 -5.85
N GLU A 145 30.79 11.95 -5.69
CA GLU A 145 31.85 10.94 -5.61
C GLU A 145 31.62 9.98 -4.41
N ARG A 146 31.21 10.52 -3.25
CA ARG A 146 30.86 9.70 -2.08
C ARG A 146 29.63 8.82 -2.34
N VAL A 147 28.59 9.37 -2.94
CA VAL A 147 27.35 8.62 -3.25
C VAL A 147 27.63 7.47 -4.23
N GLN A 148 28.46 7.69 -5.25
CA GLN A 148 28.83 6.64 -6.20
C GLN A 148 29.63 5.50 -5.57
N ARG A 149 30.34 5.75 -4.47
CA ARG A 149 31.11 4.75 -3.72
C ARG A 149 30.32 4.03 -2.64
N VAL A 150 29.03 4.34 -2.47
CA VAL A 150 28.20 3.64 -1.48
C VAL A 150 28.08 2.17 -1.87
N VAL A 151 28.40 1.31 -0.90
CA VAL A 151 28.15 -0.12 -0.94
C VAL A 151 27.14 -0.48 0.13
N ALA A 152 26.23 -1.39 -0.20
CA ALA A 152 25.19 -1.89 0.69
C ALA A 152 25.22 -3.42 0.73
N PRO A 153 24.86 -4.07 1.85
CA PRO A 153 24.76 -5.52 1.89
C PRO A 153 23.70 -6.00 0.88
N ALA A 154 24.04 -6.99 0.07
CA ALA A 154 23.15 -7.57 -0.92
C ALA A 154 21.98 -8.29 -0.21
N PRO A 155 20.71 -8.03 -0.59
CA PRO A 155 19.58 -8.75 -0.05
C PRO A 155 19.58 -10.20 -0.54
N GLY A 156 19.81 -11.15 0.35
CA GLY A 156 19.75 -12.59 0.07
C GLY A 156 20.71 -13.42 0.91
N ALA A 157 20.55 -14.76 0.88
CA ALA A 157 21.32 -15.70 1.69
C ALA A 157 22.81 -15.84 1.30
N GLY A 158 23.29 -15.05 0.33
CA GLY A 158 24.63 -15.13 -0.25
C GLY A 158 25.68 -14.16 0.32
N GLY A 159 25.29 -13.20 1.18
CA GLY A 159 26.23 -12.38 1.96
C GLY A 159 27.23 -11.54 1.15
N GLY A 160 26.81 -10.96 0.02
CA GLY A 160 27.64 -10.06 -0.80
C GLY A 160 27.44 -8.58 -0.48
N GLU A 161 28.20 -7.72 -1.16
CA GLU A 161 27.99 -6.27 -1.21
C GLU A 161 27.47 -5.88 -2.61
N LEU A 162 26.57 -4.90 -2.65
CA LEU A 162 26.07 -4.25 -3.86
C LEU A 162 26.63 -2.83 -3.91
N ALA A 163 27.31 -2.50 -5.00
CA ALA A 163 27.72 -1.14 -5.29
C ALA A 163 26.64 -0.40 -6.12
N MET A 164 26.71 0.93 -6.12
CA MET A 164 25.87 1.77 -6.98
C MET A 164 25.94 1.33 -8.46
N ALA A 165 27.11 0.90 -8.92
CA ALA A 165 27.33 0.44 -10.30
C ALA A 165 26.53 -0.83 -10.67
N ASP A 166 26.14 -1.64 -9.69
CA ASP A 166 25.42 -2.89 -9.92
C ASP A 166 23.91 -2.68 -10.09
N VAL A 167 23.38 -1.61 -9.51
CA VAL A 167 21.93 -1.33 -9.42
C VAL A 167 21.48 -0.15 -10.27
N CYS A 168 22.39 0.70 -10.72
CA CYS A 168 22.04 1.91 -11.45
C CYS A 168 21.59 1.63 -12.89
N ALA A 169 20.71 2.49 -13.39
CA ALA A 169 20.39 2.55 -14.81
C ALA A 169 21.66 2.86 -15.62
N ARG A 170 21.91 2.08 -16.67
CA ARG A 170 23.10 2.23 -17.53
C ARG A 170 22.85 3.33 -18.57
N ARG A 171 23.72 4.34 -18.64
CA ARG A 171 23.58 5.43 -19.61
C ARG A 171 24.24 5.12 -20.96
N PHE A 172 25.48 4.64 -20.93
CA PHE A 172 26.27 4.27 -22.11
C PHE A 172 27.22 3.12 -21.81
N VAL A 173 27.58 2.37 -22.84
CA VAL A 173 28.71 1.42 -22.81
C VAL A 173 29.91 2.16 -23.38
N THR A 174 30.98 2.27 -22.60
CA THR A 174 32.26 2.75 -23.13
C THR A 174 32.84 1.74 -24.11
N LEU A 175 33.78 2.17 -24.96
CA LEU A 175 34.47 1.27 -25.90
C LEU A 175 35.22 0.12 -25.22
N THR A 176 35.51 0.25 -23.92
CA THR A 176 36.14 -0.78 -23.07
C THR A 176 35.13 -1.75 -22.46
N GLY A 177 33.83 -1.54 -22.65
CA GLY A 177 32.77 -2.36 -22.05
C GLY A 177 32.34 -1.89 -20.67
N ASP A 178 32.95 -0.83 -20.13
CA ASP A 178 32.57 -0.26 -18.83
C ASP A 178 31.29 0.55 -18.97
N TYR A 179 30.37 0.37 -18.02
CA TYR A 179 29.11 1.10 -17.98
C TYR A 179 29.19 2.24 -16.98
N VAL A 180 28.67 3.42 -17.37
CA VAL A 180 28.55 4.57 -16.47
C VAL A 180 27.09 4.71 -16.04
N CYS A 181 26.88 4.84 -14.72
CA CYS A 181 25.56 5.10 -14.16
C CYS A 181 24.95 6.37 -14.71
N ALA A 182 23.66 6.32 -15.05
CA ALA A 182 22.90 7.50 -15.43
C ALA A 182 22.67 8.41 -14.22
N VAL A 183 23.52 9.41 -14.04
CA VAL A 183 23.31 10.48 -13.06
C VAL A 183 23.01 11.78 -13.78
N LEU A 184 21.87 12.38 -13.45
CA LEU A 184 21.43 13.67 -13.99
C LEU A 184 21.75 14.77 -12.97
N SER A 185 22.67 15.66 -13.32
CA SER A 185 23.10 16.76 -12.46
C SER A 185 23.64 17.93 -13.29
N ALA A 186 23.55 19.15 -12.76
CA ALA A 186 24.22 20.32 -13.36
C ALA A 186 25.74 20.14 -13.45
N LEU A 187 26.32 19.31 -12.55
CA LEU A 187 27.76 19.00 -12.52
C LEU A 187 28.25 18.26 -13.79
N GLU A 188 27.33 17.68 -14.57
CA GLU A 188 27.65 17.01 -15.83
C GLU A 188 28.26 17.98 -16.86
N GLN A 189 27.95 19.29 -16.78
CA GLN A 189 28.54 20.30 -17.66
C GLN A 189 30.08 20.32 -17.58
N TRP A 190 30.65 20.10 -16.40
CA TRP A 190 32.11 20.01 -16.19
C TRP A 190 32.63 18.57 -16.24
N GLY A 191 31.79 17.60 -16.65
CA GLY A 191 32.13 16.18 -16.67
C GLY A 191 32.58 15.66 -15.31
N TYR A 192 32.04 16.22 -14.22
CA TYR A 192 32.42 15.89 -12.84
C TYR A 192 33.92 16.08 -12.52
N SER A 193 34.66 16.85 -13.32
CA SER A 193 36.07 17.18 -13.09
C SER A 193 36.20 18.47 -12.28
N LYS A 194 36.79 18.37 -11.09
CA LYS A 194 37.08 19.52 -10.23
C LYS A 194 38.06 20.49 -10.89
N ASP A 195 39.01 19.96 -11.66
CA ASP A 195 40.00 20.77 -12.41
C ASP A 195 39.33 21.61 -13.49
N LYS A 196 38.37 21.04 -14.23
CA LYS A 196 37.61 21.77 -15.26
C LYS A 196 36.76 22.88 -14.66
N LEU A 197 36.19 22.64 -13.47
CA LEU A 197 35.44 23.67 -12.75
C LEU A 197 36.36 24.80 -12.25
N ALA A 198 37.57 24.46 -11.80
CA ALA A 198 38.52 25.47 -11.32
C ALA A 198 39.11 26.35 -12.44
N SER A 199 39.06 25.89 -13.69
CA SER A 199 39.54 26.61 -14.87
C SER A 199 38.50 27.53 -15.55
N ASP A 200 37.24 27.44 -15.13
CA ASP A 200 36.08 28.16 -15.68
C ASP A 200 35.80 29.43 -14.84
#